data_AF-A0A6P1NY84-F1
#
_entry.id   AF-A0A6P1NY84-F1
#
_cell.length_a   1.000
_cell.length_b   1.000
_cell.length_c   1.000
_cell.angle_alpha   90.00
_cell.angle_beta   90.00
_cell.angle_gamma   90.00
#
_symmetry.space_group_name_H-M   'P 1'
#
loop_
_entity.id
_entity.type
_entity.pdbx_description
1 polymer ?
#
loop_
_entity_poly.entity_id
_entity_poly.type
_entity_poly.pdbx_seq_one_letter_code
_entity_poly.pdbx_strand_id
1 'polypeptide(L)'
;MGLFDFLKKGEEKPAAKPAANNDFFKNNPNVAAQPAQPAQGAQEYYTVQSGDSLSKIAKHVYGDAQQWHKIHQANTDQIKDPNLIHPGQKLVIPRG
;
A
#
# COMPACT_ATOMS: atom_id res chain seq x y z
N MET A 1 1.27 -56.96 -4.61
CA MET A 1 1.09 -56.42 -3.25
C MET A 1 1.54 -54.97 -3.27
N GLY A 2 0.63 -54.01 -3.13
CA GLY A 2 0.95 -52.58 -3.16
C GLY A 2 -0.13 -51.70 -3.78
N LEU A 3 -1.36 -51.77 -3.25
CA LEU A 3 -2.50 -50.91 -3.63
C LEU A 3 -2.37 -49.53 -2.96
N PHE A 4 -1.24 -48.82 -3.12
CA PHE A 4 -1.02 -47.52 -2.45
C PHE A 4 -0.20 -46.47 -3.23
N ASP A 5 0.22 -46.72 -4.47
CA ASP A 5 0.92 -45.69 -5.28
C ASP A 5 -0.04 -44.70 -5.99
N PHE A 6 -1.34 -44.77 -5.69
CA PHE A 6 -2.41 -44.06 -6.39
C PHE A 6 -2.68 -42.61 -5.89
N LEU A 7 -1.73 -41.94 -5.23
CA LEU A 7 -1.92 -40.53 -4.83
C LEU A 7 -0.69 -39.65 -5.02
N LYS A 8 -0.19 -39.57 -6.25
CA LYS A 8 0.51 -38.35 -6.71
C LYS A 8 0.20 -38.02 -8.18
N LYS A 9 -1.10 -37.90 -8.42
CA LYS A 9 -1.77 -36.92 -9.29
C LYS A 9 -0.89 -36.24 -10.35
N GLY A 10 -1.08 -36.71 -11.59
CA GLY A 10 -1.18 -35.95 -12.85
C GLY A 10 0.05 -35.17 -13.31
N GLU A 11 0.64 -35.44 -14.48
CA GLU A 11 0.07 -35.10 -15.81
C GLU A 11 -0.10 -33.55 -15.92
N GLU A 12 0.49 -32.74 -16.81
CA GLU A 12 1.16 -32.93 -18.10
C GLU A 12 1.98 -31.65 -18.48
N LYS A 13 2.77 -31.73 -19.56
CA LYS A 13 3.58 -30.64 -20.17
C LYS A 13 2.69 -29.65 -20.99
N PRO A 14 3.30 -28.72 -21.77
CA PRO A 14 3.51 -27.29 -21.52
C PRO A 14 2.42 -26.41 -22.17
N ALA A 15 1.79 -25.50 -21.41
CA ALA A 15 0.81 -24.57 -21.96
C ALA A 15 1.43 -23.22 -22.31
N ALA A 16 1.30 -22.87 -23.58
CA ALA A 16 1.60 -21.60 -24.22
C ALA A 16 1.10 -20.38 -23.43
N LYS A 17 1.69 -19.21 -23.72
CA LYS A 17 1.03 -17.92 -23.52
C LYS A 17 -0.28 -17.91 -24.31
N PRO A 18 -1.38 -17.51 -23.68
CA PRO A 18 -2.27 -16.55 -24.30
C PRO A 18 -2.07 -15.24 -23.55
N ALA A 19 -1.66 -14.21 -24.29
CA ALA A 19 -1.99 -12.86 -23.94
C ALA A 19 -3.52 -12.80 -23.81
N ALA A 20 -4.03 -12.81 -22.58
CA ALA A 20 -5.40 -12.43 -22.30
C ALA A 20 -5.46 -10.91 -22.46
N ASN A 21 -5.68 -10.50 -23.70
CA ASN A 21 -6.21 -9.19 -24.03
C ASN A 21 -7.56 -9.07 -23.32
N ASN A 22 -7.54 -8.43 -22.17
CA ASN A 22 -8.73 -7.86 -21.58
C ASN A 22 -8.84 -6.43 -22.10
N ASP A 23 -9.42 -6.31 -23.29
CA ASP A 23 -9.85 -5.10 -24.00
C ASP A 23 -10.87 -4.24 -23.22
N PHE A 24 -10.92 -4.32 -21.89
CA PHE A 24 -11.86 -3.59 -21.02
C PHE A 24 -11.48 -2.12 -20.79
N PHE A 25 -10.27 -1.70 -21.14
CA PHE A 25 -9.81 -0.30 -20.98
C PHE A 25 -10.02 0.56 -22.22
N LYS A 26 -10.50 0.00 -23.34
CA LYS A 26 -10.45 0.68 -24.64
C LYS A 26 -11.68 1.50 -25.01
N ASN A 27 -12.79 1.45 -24.26
CA ASN A 27 -14.03 2.16 -24.59
C ASN A 27 -14.78 2.69 -23.36
N ASN A 28 -14.07 3.29 -22.41
CA ASN A 28 -14.72 4.18 -21.44
C ASN A 28 -14.16 5.60 -21.61
N PRO A 29 -14.88 6.54 -22.25
CA PRO A 29 -14.49 7.96 -22.21
C PRO A 29 -14.65 8.55 -20.80
N ASN A 30 -15.09 7.73 -19.85
CA ASN A 30 -15.17 8.05 -18.43
C ASN A 30 -14.13 7.23 -17.63
N VAL A 31 -12.85 7.33 -18.00
CA VAL A 31 -11.82 7.43 -16.97
C VAL A 31 -12.05 8.76 -16.28
N ALA A 32 -13.11 8.82 -15.48
CA ALA A 32 -13.43 9.96 -14.65
C ALA A 32 -12.11 10.33 -13.99
N ALA A 33 -11.62 11.51 -14.34
CA ALA A 33 -10.65 12.20 -13.53
C ALA A 33 -11.13 11.99 -12.10
N GLN A 34 -10.42 11.17 -11.33
CA GLN A 34 -10.48 11.27 -9.88
C GLN A 34 -10.34 12.77 -9.66
N PRO A 35 -11.35 13.45 -9.10
CA PRO A 35 -11.32 14.90 -9.04
C PRO A 35 -9.97 15.24 -8.44
N ALA A 36 -9.12 15.89 -9.23
CA ALA A 36 -7.87 16.43 -8.76
C ALA A 36 -8.31 17.41 -7.69
N GLN A 37 -8.35 16.92 -6.45
CA GLN A 37 -8.80 17.67 -5.31
C GLN A 37 -7.96 18.94 -5.32
N PRO A 38 -8.61 20.11 -5.13
CA PRO A 38 -7.94 21.39 -5.28
C PRO A 38 -6.64 21.34 -4.48
N ALA A 39 -5.54 21.79 -5.09
CA ALA A 39 -4.22 21.85 -4.48
C ALA A 39 -4.25 22.81 -3.28
N GLN A 40 -4.86 22.37 -2.19
CA GLN A 40 -5.02 23.09 -0.94
C GLN A 40 -3.84 22.70 -0.06
N GLY A 41 -2.70 23.35 -0.31
CA GLY A 41 -1.44 23.06 0.36
C GLY A 41 -0.84 21.74 -0.12
N ALA A 42 0.45 21.73 -0.46
CA ALA A 42 1.13 20.48 -0.74
C ALA A 42 1.21 19.67 0.56
N GLN A 43 0.19 18.85 0.82
CA GLN A 43 0.19 17.93 1.94
C GLN A 43 1.28 16.89 1.68
N GLU A 44 2.30 16.88 2.53
CA GLU A 44 3.41 15.94 2.39
C GLU A 44 2.97 14.56 2.85
N TYR A 45 3.44 13.53 2.16
CA TYR A 45 3.14 12.15 2.50
C TYR A 45 4.41 11.34 2.66
N TYR A 46 4.41 10.44 3.64
CA TYR A 46 5.49 9.49 3.88
C TYR A 46 4.97 8.06 3.69
N THR A 47 5.74 7.22 3.00
CA THR A 47 5.41 5.79 2.88
C THR A 47 6.23 5.03 3.90
N VAL A 48 5.55 4.37 4.84
CA VAL A 48 6.17 3.58 5.91
C VAL A 48 7.03 2.47 5.30
N GLN A 49 8.26 2.30 5.77
CA GLN A 49 9.12 1.20 5.38
C GLN A 49 9.18 0.13 6.49
N SER A 50 9.67 -1.07 6.14
CA SER A 50 9.86 -2.14 7.12
C SER A 50 10.82 -1.70 8.23
N GLY A 51 10.36 -1.81 9.47
CA GLY A 51 11.13 -1.41 10.66
C GLY A 51 11.05 0.09 11.00
N ASP A 52 10.10 0.82 10.42
CA ASP A 52 9.78 2.17 10.85
C ASP A 52 8.79 2.21 12.02
N SER A 53 8.84 3.33 12.73
CA SER A 53 7.92 3.68 13.81
C SER A 53 7.60 5.16 13.70
N LEU A 54 6.45 5.60 14.21
CA LEU A 54 6.02 7.00 14.08
C LEU A 54 7.07 7.99 14.60
N SER A 55 7.76 7.67 15.69
CA SER A 55 8.85 8.48 16.26
C SER A 55 10.11 8.51 15.40
N LYS A 56 10.42 7.42 14.68
CA LYS A 56 11.54 7.38 13.74
C LYS A 56 11.23 8.20 12.49
N ILE A 57 10.00 8.09 11.98
CA ILE A 57 9.51 8.90 10.86
C ILE A 57 9.50 10.37 11.26
N ALA A 58 8.95 10.71 12.43
CA ALA A 58 8.94 12.06 12.97
C ALA A 58 10.35 12.67 13.10
N LYS A 59 11.30 11.90 13.63
CA LYS A 59 12.71 12.33 13.69
C LYS A 59 13.29 12.57 12.29
N HIS A 60 12.90 11.76 11.30
CA HIS A 60 13.38 11.91 9.93
C HIS A 60 12.79 13.15 9.23
N VAL A 61 11.49 13.39 9.39
CA VAL A 61 10.78 14.48 8.67
C VAL A 61 10.82 15.82 9.40
N TYR A 62 10.79 15.82 10.74
CA TYR A 62 10.80 17.03 11.59
C TYR A 62 12.12 17.27 12.31
N GLY A 63 13.04 16.29 12.32
CA GLY A 63 14.25 16.34 13.15
C GLY A 63 14.01 15.95 14.62
N ASP A 64 12.75 15.82 15.04
CA ASP A 64 12.36 15.55 16.42
C ASP A 64 11.42 14.34 16.54
N ALA A 65 11.81 13.37 17.36
CA ALA A 65 11.07 12.14 17.53
C ALA A 65 9.76 12.33 18.29
N GLN A 66 9.64 13.35 19.15
CA GLN A 66 8.44 13.62 19.97
C GLN A 66 7.27 14.16 19.14
N GLN A 67 7.55 14.69 17.94
CA GLN A 67 6.55 15.13 16.96
C GLN A 67 5.72 13.99 16.34
N TRP A 68 5.96 12.73 16.73
CA TRP A 68 5.16 11.58 16.28
C TRP A 68 3.66 11.74 16.52
N HIS A 69 3.28 12.44 17.59
CA HIS A 69 1.89 12.75 17.91
C HIS A 69 1.19 13.54 16.81
N LYS A 70 1.90 14.44 16.11
CA LYS A 70 1.33 15.20 15.00
C LYS A 70 0.99 14.31 13.82
N ILE A 71 1.89 13.37 13.49
CA ILE A 71 1.66 12.37 12.45
C ILE A 71 0.47 11.50 12.84
N HIS A 72 0.41 11.03 14.08
CA HIS A 72 -0.71 10.24 14.57
C HIS A 72 -2.03 11.01 14.45
N GLN A 73 -2.08 12.26 14.96
CA GLN A 73 -3.26 13.13 14.91
C GLN A 73 -3.79 13.33 13.48
N ALA A 74 -2.89 13.61 12.53
CA ALA A 74 -3.24 13.78 11.12
C ALA A 74 -3.68 12.48 10.42
N ASN A 75 -3.47 11.32 11.05
CA ASN A 75 -3.79 10.01 10.47
C ASN A 75 -4.67 9.16 11.40
N THR A 76 -5.37 9.73 12.38
CA THR A 76 -6.22 8.97 13.33
C THR A 76 -7.36 8.21 12.65
N ASP A 77 -7.75 8.64 11.46
CA ASP A 77 -8.67 7.90 10.59
C ASP A 77 -8.09 6.54 10.16
N GLN A 78 -6.78 6.50 9.88
CA GLN A 78 -6.04 5.34 9.36
C GLN A 78 -5.27 4.56 10.43
N ILE A 79 -4.80 5.22 11.47
CA ILE A 79 -4.02 4.66 12.57
C ILE A 79 -4.88 4.69 13.82
N LYS A 80 -5.30 3.52 14.28
CA LYS A 80 -5.99 3.38 15.58
C LYS A 80 -5.00 3.23 16.73
N ASP A 81 -3.90 2.51 16.47
CA ASP A 81 -2.82 2.30 17.41
C ASP A 81 -1.54 2.95 16.88
N PRO A 82 -0.96 3.95 17.57
CA PRO A 82 0.23 4.66 17.10
C PRO A 82 1.47 3.77 16.99
N ASN A 83 1.48 2.63 17.69
CA ASN A 83 2.55 1.64 17.64
C ASN A 83 2.36 0.62 16.50
N LEU A 84 1.20 0.61 15.84
CA LEU A 84 0.87 -0.33 14.78
C LEU A 84 0.78 0.41 13.44
N ILE A 85 1.92 0.49 12.76
CA ILE A 85 2.02 0.98 11.38
C ILE A 85 2.59 -0.12 10.49
N HIS A 86 2.13 -0.17 9.24
CA HIS A 86 2.50 -1.23 8.32
C HIS A 86 3.34 -0.70 7.15
N PRO A 87 4.36 -1.46 6.69
CA PRO A 87 5.12 -1.09 5.50
C PRO A 87 4.21 -0.92 4.29
N GLY A 88 4.45 0.14 3.50
CA GLY A 88 3.62 0.54 2.36
C GLY A 88 2.44 1.45 2.72
N GLN A 89 2.17 1.67 4.01
CA GLN A 89 1.14 2.62 4.45
C GLN A 89 1.56 4.07 4.14
N LYS A 90 0.67 4.86 3.56
CA LYS A 90 0.91 6.27 3.23
C LYS A 90 0.35 7.17 4.33
N LEU A 91 1.25 7.82 5.06
CA LEU A 91 0.93 8.71 6.18
C LEU A 91 1.00 10.17 5.74
N VAL A 92 0.00 10.95 6.17
CA VAL A 92 0.00 12.40 6.07
C VAL A 92 1.03 12.99 7.04
N ILE A 93 1.89 13.87 6.54
CA ILE A 93 2.90 14.58 7.33
C ILE A 93 2.48 16.05 7.44
N PRO A 94 1.89 16.49 8.57
CA PRO A 94 1.50 17.89 8.75
C PRO A 94 2.76 18.78 8.92
N ARG A 95 2.94 19.77 8.05
CA ARG A 95 4.07 20.73 8.09
C ARG A 95 3.69 22.10 8.70
N GLY A 96 2.52 22.19 9.36
CA GLY A 96 1.98 23.40 9.97
C GLY A 96 2.26 23.55 11.47
#